data_AF-A0A069ILL4-F1
#
_entry.id   AF-A0A069ILL4-F1
#
_cell.length_a   1.000
_cell.length_b   1.000
_cell.length_c   1.000
_cell.angle_alpha   90.00
_cell.angle_beta   90.00
_cell.angle_gamma   90.00
#
_symmetry.space_group_name_H-M   'P 1'
#
loop_
_entity.id
_entity.type
_entity.pdbx_description
1 polymer ?
#
loop_
_entity_poly.entity_id
_entity_poly.type
_entity_poly.pdbx_seq_one_letter_code
_entity_poly.pdbx_strand_id
1 'polypeptide(L)'
;MLAFLLTGADPELVPTGVGRFAVYADVASIERTGDVAHMRELQVTEAGFKVGDVTYVGGWSRWAFDCRAGTADRLRFAAFKADRTEGPAKPP
;
A
#
# COMPACT_ATOMS: atom_id res chain seq x y z
N MET A 1 2.29 10.39 21.96
CA MET A 1 3.05 9.91 20.79
C MET A 1 2.37 8.65 20.30
N LEU A 2 1.43 8.74 19.36
CA LEU A 2 0.71 7.57 18.86
C LEU A 2 1.61 6.82 17.87
N ALA A 3 2.16 5.69 18.31
CA ALA A 3 2.61 4.65 17.41
C ALA A 3 1.37 4.06 16.72
N PHE A 4 1.21 4.29 15.42
CA PHE A 4 0.28 3.50 14.61
C PHE A 4 0.89 2.10 14.50
N LEU A 5 0.62 1.27 15.50
CA LEU A 5 0.87 -0.16 15.45
C LEU A 5 0.03 -0.71 14.29
N LEU A 6 0.71 -1.16 13.24
CA LEU A 6 0.14 -1.94 12.13
C LEU A 6 -0.23 -3.36 12.62
N THR A 7 -0.99 -3.49 13.71
CA THR A 7 -1.60 -4.75 14.12
C THR A 7 -2.93 -4.90 13.38
N GLY A 8 -2.85 -5.00 12.06
CA GLY A 8 -3.91 -5.60 11.26
C GLY A 8 -3.70 -7.11 11.21
N ALA A 9 -4.74 -7.85 10.81
CA ALA A 9 -4.56 -9.24 10.38
C ALA A 9 -3.43 -9.34 9.33
N ASP A 10 -2.77 -10.50 9.26
CA ASP A 10 -1.78 -10.76 8.22
C ASP A 10 -2.39 -10.44 6.84
N PRO A 11 -1.65 -9.75 5.95
CA PRO A 11 -2.20 -9.34 4.66
C PRO A 11 -2.56 -10.57 3.83
N GLU A 12 -3.72 -10.52 3.18
CA GLU A 12 -4.16 -11.54 2.22
C GLU A 12 -3.98 -10.98 0.81
N LEU A 13 -2.88 -11.37 0.16
CA LEU A 13 -2.42 -10.75 -1.07
C LEU A 13 -2.93 -11.47 -2.31
N VAL A 14 -3.75 -10.78 -3.10
CA VAL A 14 -4.24 -11.24 -4.40
C VAL A 14 -3.52 -10.49 -5.51
N PRO A 15 -2.84 -11.17 -6.46
CA PRO A 15 -2.15 -10.49 -7.56
C PRO A 15 -3.15 -9.77 -8.47
N THR A 16 -2.91 -8.50 -8.74
CA THR A 16 -3.75 -7.67 -9.62
C THR A 16 -3.04 -7.25 -10.91
N GLY A 17 -1.72 -7.30 -10.93
CA GLY A 17 -0.95 -6.99 -12.14
C GLY A 17 0.54 -7.22 -11.99
N VAL A 18 1.19 -7.55 -13.11
CA VAL A 18 2.64 -7.66 -13.21
C VAL A 18 3.12 -6.86 -14.42
N GLY A 19 4.07 -5.97 -14.19
CA GLY A 19 4.73 -5.17 -15.21
C GLY A 19 6.08 -4.68 -14.68
N ARG A 20 6.32 -3.36 -14.72
CA ARG A 20 7.50 -2.77 -14.03
C ARG A 20 7.49 -3.07 -12.52
N PHE A 21 6.31 -3.27 -11.95
CA PHE A 21 6.09 -3.67 -10.57
C PHE A 21 5.15 -4.88 -10.56
N ALA A 22 5.29 -5.73 -9.54
CA ALA A 22 4.22 -6.66 -9.17
C ALA A 22 3.31 -5.97 -8.16
N VAL A 23 2.01 -6.05 -8.41
CA VAL A 23 0.96 -5.36 -7.64
C VAL A 23 0.01 -6.40 -7.06
N TYR A 24 -0.29 -6.25 -5.78
CA TYR A 24 -1.19 -7.13 -5.03
C TYR A 24 -2.21 -6.30 -4.26
N ALA A 25 -3.48 -6.68 -4.36
CA ALA A 25 -4.52 -6.20 -3.46
C ALA A 25 -4.45 -6.95 -2.13
N ASP A 26 -4.48 -6.23 -1.02
CA ASP A 26 -4.62 -6.82 0.32
C ASP A 26 -6.12 -6.94 0.65
N VAL A 27 -6.72 -8.07 0.31
CA VAL A 27 -8.17 -8.26 0.44
C VAL A 27 -8.63 -8.35 1.89
N ALA A 28 -7.74 -8.74 2.81
CA ALA A 28 -8.01 -8.74 4.25
C ALA A 28 -8.14 -7.31 4.82
N SER A 29 -7.67 -6.29 4.09
CA SER A 29 -7.77 -4.88 4.50
C SER A 29 -9.01 -4.14 3.97
N ILE A 30 -9.91 -4.83 3.27
CA ILE A 30 -11.09 -4.19 2.68
C ILE A 30 -12.06 -3.77 3.78
N GLU A 31 -12.29 -2.46 3.89
CA GLU A 31 -13.29 -1.87 4.77
C GLU A 31 -14.33 -1.13 3.93
N ARG A 32 -15.62 -1.36 4.15
CA ARG A 32 -16.71 -0.71 3.41
C ARG A 32 -17.50 0.23 4.31
N THR A 33 -17.84 1.40 3.80
CA THR A 33 -18.73 2.36 4.45
C THR A 33 -19.63 2.98 3.38
N GLY A 34 -20.88 2.54 3.32
CA GLY A 34 -21.80 2.91 2.24
C GLY A 34 -21.24 2.50 0.86
N ASP A 35 -21.23 3.45 -0.07
CA ASP A 35 -20.72 3.25 -1.44
C ASP A 35 -19.19 3.33 -1.55
N VAL A 36 -18.48 3.61 -0.45
CA VAL A 36 -17.02 3.73 -0.44
C VAL A 36 -16.36 2.49 0.14
N ALA A 37 -15.38 1.93 -0.56
CA ALA A 37 -14.50 0.88 -0.06
C ALA A 37 -13.07 1.41 0.11
N HIS A 38 -12.43 1.07 1.22
CA HIS A 38 -11.02 1.33 1.46
C HIS A 38 -10.24 0.02 1.41
N MET A 39 -9.02 0.07 0.90
CA MET A 39 -8.15 -1.10 0.79
C MET A 39 -6.67 -0.67 0.76
N ARG A 40 -5.78 -1.58 1.15
CA ARG A 40 -4.34 -1.49 0.88
C ARG A 40 -3.94 -2.24 -0.39
N GLU A 41 -2.93 -1.71 -1.06
CA GLU A 41 -2.27 -2.37 -2.18
C GLU A 41 -0.77 -2.45 -1.89
N LEU A 42 -0.19 -3.61 -2.13
CA LEU A 42 1.25 -3.83 -2.11
C LEU A 42 1.80 -3.70 -3.53
N GLN A 43 2.80 -2.82 -3.69
CA GLN A 43 3.59 -2.75 -4.91
C GLN A 43 5.03 -3.14 -4.59
N VAL A 44 5.60 -4.09 -5.34
CA VAL A 44 7.01 -4.53 -5.20
C VAL A 44 7.75 -4.52 -6.54
N THR A 45 9.06 -4.35 -6.49
CA THR A 45 9.97 -4.43 -7.64
C THR A 45 11.19 -5.27 -7.29
N GLU A 46 11.62 -6.10 -8.23
CA GLU A 46 12.80 -6.96 -8.05
C GLU A 46 14.10 -6.15 -7.90
N ALA A 47 14.29 -5.13 -8.75
CA ALA A 47 15.51 -4.31 -8.75
C ALA A 47 15.51 -3.23 -7.65
N GLY A 48 14.39 -2.99 -6.99
CA GLY A 48 14.21 -1.84 -6.11
C GLY A 48 14.24 -0.50 -6.85
N PHE A 49 14.24 0.59 -6.08
CA PHE A 49 14.47 1.96 -6.55
C PHE A 49 15.17 2.78 -5.46
N LYS A 50 15.98 3.76 -5.86
CA LYS A 50 16.72 4.62 -4.91
C LYS A 50 16.01 5.95 -4.69
N VAL A 51 15.99 6.40 -3.44
CA VAL A 51 15.68 7.78 -3.06
C VAL A 51 16.80 8.27 -2.15
N GLY A 52 17.65 9.16 -2.67
CA GLY A 52 18.96 9.43 -2.06
C GLY A 52 19.80 8.15 -1.98
N ASP A 53 20.38 7.89 -0.82
CA ASP A 53 21.21 6.69 -0.57
C ASP A 53 20.39 5.47 -0.11
N VAL A 54 19.06 5.60 0.00
CA VAL A 54 18.19 4.52 0.49
C VAL A 54 17.61 3.75 -0.69
N THR A 55 17.75 2.43 -0.65
CA THR A 55 17.11 1.52 -1.60
C THR A 55 15.79 1.00 -1.03
N TYR A 56 14.73 1.18 -1.79
CA TYR A 56 13.38 0.70 -1.52
C TYR A 56 13.06 -0.45 -2.44
N VAL A 57 12.31 -1.44 -1.94
CA VAL A 57 11.91 -2.63 -2.73
C VAL A 57 10.42 -2.68 -3.01
N GLY A 58 9.67 -1.72 -2.49
CA GLY A 58 8.24 -1.64 -2.67
C GLY A 58 7.59 -0.56 -1.82
N GLY A 59 6.27 -0.65 -1.69
CA GLY A 59 5.51 0.18 -0.78
C GLY A 59 4.05 -0.21 -0.70
N TRP A 60 3.39 0.33 0.32
CA TRP A 60 1.95 0.18 0.54
C TRP A 60 1.23 1.43 0.07
N SER A 61 0.24 1.25 -0.80
CA SER A 61 -0.72 2.29 -1.15
C SER A 61 -2.01 2.10 -0.34
N ARG A 62 -2.62 3.19 0.14
CA ARG A 62 -4.01 3.20 0.60
C ARG A 62 -4.89 3.77 -0.50
N TRP A 63 -6.01 3.11 -0.75
CA TRP A 63 -6.97 3.48 -1.78
C TRP A 63 -8.36 3.70 -1.18
N ALA A 64 -9.11 4.62 -1.77
CA ALA A 64 -10.56 4.72 -1.64
C ALA A 64 -11.19 4.47 -3.00
N PHE A 65 -12.22 3.63 -3.03
CA PHE A 65 -12.99 3.30 -4.23
C PHE A 65 -14.42 3.78 -4.04
N ASP A 66 -14.87 4.69 -4.89
CA ASP A 66 -16.29 5.02 -5.02
C ASP A 66 -16.93 3.94 -5.91
N CYS A 67 -17.65 3.02 -5.28
CA CYS A 67 -18.28 1.90 -5.97
C CYS A 67 -19.50 2.32 -6.80
N ARG A 68 -20.09 3.49 -6.51
CA ARG A 68 -21.21 4.03 -7.26
C ARG A 68 -20.74 4.77 -8.52
N ALA A 69 -19.70 5.58 -8.39
CA ALA A 69 -19.08 6.30 -9.50
C ALA A 69 -18.13 5.43 -10.33
N GLY A 70 -17.65 4.31 -9.77
CA GLY A 70 -16.66 3.43 -10.40
C GLY A 70 -15.27 4.06 -10.47
N THR A 71 -14.91 4.91 -9.50
CA THR A 71 -13.64 5.63 -9.47
C THR A 71 -12.76 5.18 -8.30
N ALA A 72 -11.46 5.45 -8.40
CA ALA A 72 -10.48 5.08 -7.37
C ALA A 72 -9.49 6.22 -7.13
N ASP A 73 -9.30 6.58 -5.87
CA ASP A 73 -8.36 7.59 -5.42
C ASP A 73 -7.26 6.97 -4.56
N ARG A 74 -6.00 7.24 -4.90
CA ARG A 74 -4.86 6.83 -4.08
C ARG A 74 -4.61 7.87 -2.99
N LEU A 75 -4.91 7.50 -1.75
CA LEU A 75 -4.86 8.40 -0.60
C LEU A 75 -3.44 8.60 -0.06
N ARG A 76 -2.67 7.52 0.06
CA ARG A 76 -1.32 7.56 0.65
C ARG A 76 -0.44 6.48 0.05
N PHE A 77 0.85 6.75 -0.03
CA PHE A 77 1.88 5.77 -0.33
C PHE A 77 2.97 5.79 0.75
N ALA A 78 3.41 4.61 1.19
CA ALA A 78 4.54 4.44 2.10
C ALA A 78 5.50 3.40 1.51
N ALA A 79 6.69 3.86 1.08
CA ALA A 79 7.73 2.96 0.59
C ALA A 79 8.32 2.13 1.73
N PHE A 80 8.79 0.91 1.47
CA PHE A 80 9.56 0.13 2.43
C PHE A 80 10.90 -0.35 1.87
N LYS A 81 11.89 -0.39 2.75
CA LYS A 81 13.24 -0.90 2.49
C LYS A 81 13.23 -2.42 2.41
N ALA A 82 14.33 -3.03 1.99
CA ALA A 82 14.45 -4.49 1.91
C ALA A 82 14.22 -5.21 3.25
N ASP A 83 14.51 -4.54 4.38
CA ASP A 83 14.24 -5.02 5.74
C ASP A 83 12.77 -4.86 6.18
N ARG A 84 11.88 -4.46 5.26
CA ARG A 84 10.45 -4.19 5.47
C ARG A 84 10.14 -2.96 6.32
N THR A 85 11.14 -2.13 6.64
CA THR A 85 10.91 -0.86 7.32
C THR A 85 10.23 0.13 6.37
N GLU A 86 9.01 0.55 6.71
CA GLU A 86 8.31 1.64 6.01
C GLU A 86 8.96 3.01 6.28
N GLY A 87 9.11 3.85 5.25
CA GLY A 87 9.50 5.26 5.41
C GLY A 87 10.18 5.89 4.20
N PRO A 88 10.44 7.22 4.19
CA PRO A 88 10.36 8.10 5.35
C PRO A 88 8.90 8.44 5.66
N ALA A 89 8.47 8.18 6.89
CA ALA A 89 7.18 8.64 7.36
C ALA A 89 7.21 10.17 7.39
N LYS A 90 6.57 10.84 6.43
CA LYS A 90 6.29 12.27 6.58
C LYS A 90 5.33 12.41 7.77
N PRO A 91 5.67 13.15 8.84
CA PRO A 91 4.71 13.47 9.89
C PRO A 91 3.50 14.19 9.27
N PRO A 92 2.31 14.07 9.88
CA PRO A 92 1.14 14.84 9.45
C PRO A 92 1.40 16.35 9.47
#